data_AF-A0A699UEC2-F1
#
_entry.id   AF-A0A699UEC2-F1
#
_cell.length_a   1.000
_cell.length_b   1.000
_cell.length_c   1.000
_cell.angle_alpha   90.00
_cell.angle_beta   90.00
_cell.angle_gamma   90.00
#
_symmetry.space_group_name_H-M   'P 1'
#
loop_
_entity.id
_entity.type
_entity.pdbx_description
1 polymer ?
#
loop_
_entity_poly.entity_id
_entity_poly.type
_entity_poly.pdbx_seq_one_letter_code
_entity_poly.pdbx_strand_id
1 'polypeptide(L)' 'MMKYYNARVRDVAFKPGDFVYRSNDASHSVASGKLGPKWKGPYEVTDALGNEAYKLRSTDETVLART' A
#
# COMPACT_ATOMS: atom_id res chain seq x y z
N MET A 1 -1.67 -9.56 25.70
CA MET A 1 -2.86 -8.91 25.09
C MET A 1 -2.84 -8.89 23.56
N MET A 2 -1.73 -8.53 22.89
CA MET A 2 -1.65 -8.39 21.41
C MET A 2 -2.01 -9.66 20.61
N LYS A 3 -1.75 -10.86 21.17
CA LYS A 3 -2.04 -12.14 20.50
C LYS A 3 -3.52 -12.36 20.17
N TYR A 4 -4.46 -11.79 20.93
CA TYR A 4 -5.90 -11.96 20.67
C TYR A 4 -6.42 -11.04 19.56
N TYR A 5 -5.96 -9.78 19.52
CA TYR A 5 -6.41 -8.80 18.53
C TYR A 5 -5.78 -9.01 17.15
N ASN A 6 -4.52 -9.43 17.11
CA ASN A 6 -3.78 -9.63 15.86
C ASN A 6 -3.85 -11.08 15.36
N ALA A 7 -4.66 -11.94 15.96
CA ALA A 7 -4.75 -13.37 15.60
C ALA A 7 -5.13 -13.62 14.12
N ARG A 8 -5.69 -12.61 13.45
CA ARG A 8 -6.10 -12.66 12.04
C ARG A 8 -5.16 -11.92 11.10
N VAL A 9 -4.13 -11.24 11.62
CA VAL A 9 -3.12 -10.58 10.79
C VAL A 9 -2.37 -11.66 10.04
N ARG A 10 -2.38 -11.55 8.72
CA ARG A 10 -1.53 -12.37 7.86
C ARG A 10 -0.31 -11.53 7.52
N ASP A 11 0.83 -11.93 8.06
CA ASP A 11 2.12 -11.42 7.62
C ASP A 11 2.30 -11.83 6.15
N VAL A 12 2.23 -10.85 5.26
CA VAL A 12 2.48 -11.04 3.83
C VAL A 12 3.59 -10.09 3.44
N ALA A 13 4.73 -10.65 3.06
CA ALA A 13 5.81 -9.89 2.46
C ALA A 13 5.58 -9.79 0.96
N PHE A 14 5.50 -8.57 0.44
CA PHE A 14 5.42 -8.33 -1.00
C PHE A 14 6.82 -8.44 -1.63
N LYS A 15 6.85 -8.91 -2.87
CA LYS A 15 8.09 -9.04 -3.66
C LYS A 15 8.08 -8.01 -4.79
N PRO A 16 9.26 -7.59 -5.28
CA PRO A 16 9.34 -6.83 -6.51
C PRO A 16 8.59 -7.54 -7.66
N GLY A 17 7.76 -6.79 -8.39
CA GLY A 17 6.86 -7.30 -9.43
C GLY A 17 5.43 -7.62 -8.97
N ASP A 18 5.16 -7.67 -7.65
CA ASP A 18 3.79 -7.80 -7.15
C ASP A 18 2.99 -6.52 -7.39
N PHE A 19 1.69 -6.66 -7.63
CA PHE A 19 0.77 -5.54 -7.76
C PHE A 19 -0.07 -5.34 -6.49
N VAL A 20 -0.05 -4.14 -5.95
CA VAL A 20 -0.74 -3.78 -4.70
C VAL A 20 -1.58 -2.53 -4.86
N TYR A 21 -2.65 -2.43 -4.07
CA TYR A 21 -3.44 -1.21 -3.94
C TYR A 21 -3.00 -0.46 -2.68
N ARG A 22 -2.81 0.86 -2.81
CA ARG A 22 -2.45 1.74 -1.69
C ARG A 22 -3.72 2.31 -1.05
N SER A 23 -3.80 2.27 0.29
CA SER A 23 -4.89 2.91 1.03
C SER A 23 -4.83 4.43 0.86
N ASN A 24 -6.00 5.04 0.69
CA ASN A 24 -6.10 6.50 0.61
C ASN A 24 -5.77 7.18 1.95
N ASP A 25 -6.05 6.52 3.08
CA ASP A 25 -5.74 7.01 4.43
C ASP A 25 -4.25 7.33 4.58
N ALA A 26 -3.39 6.44 4.08
CA ALA A 26 -1.93 6.59 4.09
C ALA A 26 -1.39 7.60 3.05
N SER A 27 -2.24 8.24 2.24
CA SER A 27 -1.80 9.07 1.11
C SER A 27 -2.17 10.55 1.24
N HIS A 28 -2.91 10.95 2.29
CA HIS A 28 -3.49 12.29 2.42
C HIS A 28 -4.20 12.78 1.13
N SER A 29 -4.66 11.87 0.26
CA SER A 29 -5.22 12.27 -1.02
C SER A 29 -6.63 12.78 -0.79
N VAL A 30 -7.01 13.83 -1.52
CA VAL A 30 -8.28 14.54 -1.37
C VAL A 30 -9.42 13.55 -1.15
N ALA A 31 -10.10 13.67 0.00
CA ALA A 31 -11.19 12.77 0.34
C ALA A 31 -12.21 12.83 -0.80
N SER A 32 -12.34 11.74 -1.55
CA SER A 32 -13.27 11.65 -2.68
C SER A 32 -14.74 11.59 -2.23
N GLY A 33 -15.06 12.18 -1.09
CA GLY A 33 -16.34 12.11 -0.40
C GLY A 33 -16.58 10.76 0.26
N LYS A 34 -17.74 10.63 0.94
CA LYS A 34 -18.18 9.41 1.66
C LYS A 34 -18.24 8.16 0.77
N LEU A 35 -18.40 8.34 -0.54
CA LEU A 35 -18.55 7.27 -1.54
C LEU A 35 -17.34 7.15 -2.50
N GLY A 36 -16.26 7.88 -2.21
CA GLY A 36 -15.05 7.80 -3.00
C GLY A 36 -14.32 6.46 -2.85
N PRO A 37 -13.53 6.05 -3.86
CA PRO A 37 -12.69 4.86 -3.75
C PRO A 37 -11.71 5.01 -2.58
N LYS A 38 -11.66 3.99 -1.72
CA LYS A 38 -10.76 3.95 -0.54
C LYS A 38 -9.33 3.55 -0.88
N TRP A 39 -9.13 2.99 -2.07
CA TRP A 39 -7.87 2.43 -2.52
C TRP A 39 -7.49 3.05 -3.87
N LYS A 40 -6.20 3.29 -4.08
CA LYS A 40 -5.62 3.78 -5.32
C LYS A 40 -4.64 2.74 -5.87
N GLY A 41 -4.48 2.66 -7.18
CA GLY A 41 -3.62 1.67 -7.84
C GLY A 41 -4.42 0.79 -8.79
N PRO A 42 -3.82 -0.23 -9.41
CA PRO A 42 -2.69 -1.02 -8.92
C PRO A 42 -1.32 -0.34 -9.09
N TYR A 43 -0.42 -0.64 -8.16
CA TYR A 43 0.99 -0.24 -8.20
C TYR A 43 1.87 -1.47 -8.18
N GLU A 44 2.94 -1.44 -8.97
CA GLU A 44 3.97 -2.46 -8.92
C GLU A 44 4.93 -2.16 -7.76
N VAL A 45 5.24 -3.18 -6.96
CA VAL A 45 6.33 -3.11 -5.99
C VAL A 45 7.64 -3.18 -6.75
N THR A 46 8.49 -2.17 -6.61
CA THR A 46 9.82 -2.16 -7.27
C THR A 46 10.93 -2.56 -6.33
N ASP A 47 10.77 -2.33 -5.03
CA ASP A 47 11.78 -2.60 -4.02
C ASP A 47 11.14 -2.80 -2.64
N ALA A 48 11.74 -3.67 -1.83
CA ALA A 48 11.36 -3.91 -0.44
C ALA A 48 12.44 -3.33 0.47
N LEU A 49 12.12 -2.22 1.15
CA LEU A 49 13.08 -1.44 1.92
C LEU A 49 13.30 -1.97 3.35
N GLY A 50 12.65 -3.08 3.72
CA GLY A 50 12.61 -3.60 5.09
C GLY A 50 11.56 -2.90 5.96
N ASN A 51 11.28 -3.46 7.14
CA ASN A 51 10.23 -2.98 8.06
C ASN A 51 8.88 -2.69 7.38
N GLU A 52 8.44 -3.60 6.51
CA GLU A 52 7.14 -3.50 5.81
C GLU A 52 6.98 -2.25 4.91
N ALA A 53 8.10 -1.58 4.57
CA ALA A 53 8.11 -0.44 3.66
C ALA A 53 8.49 -0.89 2.24
N TYR A 54 7.74 -0.41 1.24
CA TYR A 54 7.90 -0.79 -0.16
C TYR A 54 7.96 0.44 -1.06
N LYS A 55 8.80 0.40 -2.09
CA LYS A 55 8.76 1.36 -3.19
C LYS A 55 7.72 0.92 -4.20
N LEU A 56 6.88 1.85 -4.61
CA LEU A 56 5.76 1.59 -5.52
C LEU A 56 5.93 2.40 -6.81
N ARG A 57 5.59 1.79 -7.94
CA ARG A 57 5.56 2.41 -9.27
C ARG A 57 4.16 2.31 -9.87
N SER A 58 3.68 3.41 -10.44
CA SER A 58 2.45 3.46 -11.23
C SER A 58 2.59 2.64 -12.51
N THR A 59 1.47 2.21 -13.09
CA THR A 59 1.44 1.64 -14.44
C THR A 59 1.97 2.62 -15.49
N ASP A 60 1.90 3.92 -15.21
CA ASP A 60 2.47 5.01 -16.02
C ASP A 60 3.96 5.26 -15.72
N GLU A 61 4.66 4.26 -15.17
CA GLU A 61 6.07 4.28 -14.78
C GLU A 61 6.50 5.34 -13.74
N THR A 62 5.56 6.17 -13.28
CA THR A 62 5.82 7.18 -12.26
C THR A 62 6.06 6.51 -10.90
N VAL A 63 7.25 6.73 -10.32
CA VAL A 63 7.58 6.27 -8.96
C VAL A 63 6.84 7.15 -7.94
N LEU A 64 6.12 6.51 -7.02
CA LEU A 64 5.43 7.24 -5.96
C LEU A 64 6.42 7.72 -4.91
N ALA A 65 6.37 9.02 -4.60
CA ALA A 65 7.09 9.58 -3.48
C ALA A 65 6.59 9.00 -2.16
N ARG A 66 7.53 8.83 -1.22
CA ARG A 66 7.21 8.46 0.16
C ARG A 66 6.37 9.58 0.78
N THR A 67 5.24 9.21 1.40
CA THR A 67 4.41 10.10 2.22
C THR A 67 4.64 9.76 3.68
#